data_AF-A0A6I0G9J6-F1
#
_entry.id   AF-A0A6I0G9J6-F1
#
_cell.length_a   1.000
_cell.length_b   1.000
_cell.length_c   1.000
_cell.angle_alpha   90.00
_cell.angle_beta   90.00
_cell.angle_gamma   90.00
#
_symmetry.space_group_name_H-M   'P 1'
#
loop_
_entity.id
_entity.type
_entity.pdbx_description
1 polymer ?
#
loop_
_entity_poly.entity_id
_entity_poly.type
_entity_poly.pdbx_seq_one_letter_code
_entity_poly.pdbx_strand_id
1 'polypeptide(L)'
;MRPSLFLLSVATGIRIMYCENDCLRDYQQEMKLRLFEEWELHRSVMVQMPTGTGKTHLLAAIVREFLCGSGSRVWIVAHRRELVEQIEETVSRYGMGREDGSVRVMSIQWLSRNRKIVNGQPDLIVIDEAHHALAETYRELWKSYPEARKLGMTATPCRLNRKGFTDLFDTLITSWSIAEFIGRGWLSSFDYVSIRANSREQR
;
A
#
# COMPACT_ATOMS: atom_id res chain seq x y z
N MET A 1 -13.60 17.15 21.73
CA MET A 1 -14.12 17.92 20.58
C MET A 1 -14.67 16.92 19.58
N ARG A 2 -15.88 17.12 19.07
CA ARG A 2 -16.43 16.27 17.99
C ARG A 2 -15.68 16.64 16.70
N PRO A 3 -15.18 15.67 15.92
CA PRO A 3 -14.45 15.99 14.69
C PRO A 3 -15.38 16.68 13.70
N SER A 4 -14.86 17.70 13.02
CA SER A 4 -15.55 18.39 11.93
C SER A 4 -15.62 17.46 10.73
N LEU A 5 -16.82 16.97 10.38
CA LEU A 5 -17.01 16.20 9.14
C LEU A 5 -17.10 17.16 7.95
N PHE A 6 -16.08 17.21 7.10
CA PHE A 6 -16.21 17.73 5.74
C PHE A 6 -16.53 16.55 4.81
N LEU A 7 -17.75 16.55 4.26
CA LEU A 7 -18.23 15.59 3.27
C LEU A 7 -17.97 16.17 1.87
N LEU A 8 -17.01 15.61 1.14
CA LEU A 8 -17.01 15.71 -0.33
C LEU A 8 -17.73 14.47 -0.87
N SER A 9 -18.91 14.70 -1.44
CA SER A 9 -19.66 13.64 -2.12
C SER A 9 -18.96 13.31 -3.44
N VAL A 10 -18.36 12.12 -3.53
CA VAL A 10 -17.76 11.63 -4.78
C VAL A 10 -18.73 10.66 -5.46
N ALA A 11 -18.83 10.74 -6.79
CA ALA A 11 -19.88 10.16 -7.62
C ALA A 11 -19.97 8.62 -7.61
N THR A 12 -18.94 7.94 -7.09
CA THR A 12 -18.82 6.46 -7.09
C THR A 12 -19.19 5.79 -5.77
N GLY A 13 -19.69 6.55 -4.79
CA GLY A 13 -20.06 6.02 -3.47
C GLY A 13 -18.90 5.87 -2.48
N ILE A 14 -17.67 6.19 -2.89
CA ILE A 14 -16.57 6.42 -1.96
C ILE A 14 -16.80 7.79 -1.32
N ARG A 15 -17.25 7.79 -0.06
CA ARG A 15 -17.26 9.01 0.75
C ARG A 15 -15.82 9.28 1.19
N ILE A 16 -15.18 10.30 0.62
CA ILE A 16 -13.96 10.86 1.18
C ILE A 16 -14.36 11.52 2.49
N MET A 17 -14.20 10.78 3.58
CA MET A 17 -14.32 11.32 4.92
C MET A 17 -12.93 11.71 5.35
N TYR A 18 -12.66 13.02 5.40
CA TYR A 18 -11.50 13.52 6.11
C TYR A 18 -11.58 13.08 7.57
N CYS A 19 -10.85 12.03 7.92
CA CYS A 19 -10.62 11.72 9.32
C CYS A 19 -9.59 12.73 9.82
N GLU A 20 -10.04 13.73 10.59
CA GLU A 20 -9.17 14.80 11.15
C GLU A 20 -8.02 14.28 12.04
N ASN A 21 -7.95 12.98 12.32
CA ASN A 21 -6.94 12.34 13.18
C ASN A 21 -6.29 11.12 12.50
N ASP A 22 -5.80 11.28 11.27
CA ASP A 22 -4.76 10.42 10.76
C ASP A 22 -3.43 11.14 11.05
N CYS A 23 -2.57 10.62 11.92
CA CYS A 23 -1.27 11.22 12.28
C CYS A 23 -0.25 11.21 11.10
N LEU A 24 -0.71 11.54 9.89
CA LEU A 24 0.03 11.56 8.65
C LEU A 24 0.71 12.91 8.47
N ARG A 25 1.93 12.85 7.95
CA ARG A 25 2.69 14.00 7.47
C ARG A 25 2.04 14.57 6.21
N ASP A 26 2.30 15.84 5.90
CA ASP A 26 1.68 16.55 4.77
C ASP A 26 1.83 15.79 3.45
N TYR A 27 3.03 15.29 3.14
CA TYR A 27 3.25 14.51 1.92
C TYR A 27 2.48 13.18 1.90
N GLN A 28 2.19 12.58 3.06
CA GLN A 28 1.39 11.36 3.13
C GLN A 28 -0.10 11.70 2.88
N GLN A 29 -0.57 12.84 3.39
CA GLN A 29 -1.92 13.33 3.13
C GLN A 29 -2.11 13.65 1.63
N GLU A 30 -1.14 14.33 1.02
CA GLU A 30 -1.13 14.60 -0.43
C GLU A 30 -1.21 13.30 -1.23
N MET A 31 -0.37 12.31 -0.89
CA MET A 31 -0.37 11.01 -1.58
C MET A 31 -1.68 10.24 -1.38
N LYS A 32 -2.31 10.34 -0.19
CA LYS A 32 -3.63 9.77 0.07
C LYS A 32 -4.69 10.38 -0.85
N LEU A 33 -4.73 11.71 -0.94
CA LEU A 33 -5.69 12.43 -1.79
C LEU A 33 -5.53 12.06 -3.25
N ARG A 34 -4.30 12.11 -3.78
CA ARG A 34 -3.99 11.70 -5.16
C ARG A 34 -4.42 10.27 -5.45
N LEU A 35 -4.27 9.35 -4.49
CA LEU A 35 -4.74 7.98 -4.65
C LEU A 35 -6.26 7.89 -4.78
N PHE A 36 -7.01 8.57 -3.93
CA PHE A 36 -8.47 8.57 -4.02
C PHE A 36 -8.97 9.19 -5.33
N GLU A 37 -8.32 10.25 -5.82
CA GLU A 37 -8.61 10.84 -7.13
C GLU A 37 -8.35 9.86 -8.28
N GLU A 38 -7.18 9.20 -8.29
CA GLU A 38 -6.86 8.19 -9.32
C GLU A 38 -7.82 6.99 -9.26
N TRP A 39 -8.34 6.65 -8.08
CA TRP A 39 -9.35 5.60 -7.93
C TRP A 39 -10.72 5.94 -8.54
N GLU A 40 -11.00 7.19 -8.89
CA GLU A 40 -12.21 7.51 -9.68
C GLU A 40 -12.08 7.04 -11.14
N LEU A 41 -10.85 6.93 -11.65
CA LEU A 41 -10.55 6.60 -13.04
C LEU A 41 -9.99 5.18 -13.21
N HIS A 42 -9.30 4.68 -12.17
CA HIS A 42 -8.52 3.45 -12.23
C HIS A 42 -8.89 2.50 -11.09
N ARG A 43 -8.93 1.20 -11.39
CA ARG A 43 -9.25 0.17 -10.38
C ARG A 43 -7.99 -0.32 -9.69
N SER A 44 -6.85 -0.27 -10.38
CA SER A 44 -5.56 -0.75 -9.90
C SER A 44 -4.51 0.35 -9.93
N VAL A 45 -4.13 0.87 -8.77
CA VAL A 45 -3.19 2.00 -8.65
C VAL A 45 -1.93 1.56 -7.93
N MET A 46 -0.76 1.92 -8.46
CA MET A 46 0.52 1.77 -7.77
C MET A 46 0.93 3.11 -7.15
N VAL A 47 1.45 3.06 -5.94
CA VAL A 47 2.01 4.20 -5.21
C VAL A 47 3.47 3.89 -4.91
N GLN A 48 4.35 4.78 -5.38
CA GLN A 48 5.77 4.75 -5.11
C GLN A 48 6.11 5.78 -4.04
N MET A 49 6.79 5.30 -2.99
CA MET A 49 7.34 6.13 -1.94
C MET A 49 8.67 5.54 -1.45
N PRO A 50 9.75 6.31 -1.28
CA PRO A 50 11.02 5.80 -0.77
C PRO A 50 10.90 5.07 0.58
N THR A 51 11.87 4.22 0.90
CA THR A 51 11.93 3.60 2.24
C THR A 51 12.21 4.68 3.30
N GLY A 52 11.66 4.50 4.50
CA GLY A 52 11.78 5.49 5.58
C GLY A 52 10.75 6.63 5.55
N THR A 53 9.93 6.75 4.51
CA THR A 53 8.90 7.81 4.41
C THR A 53 7.53 7.42 4.99
N GLY A 54 7.43 6.26 5.63
CA GLY A 54 6.20 5.83 6.32
C GLY A 54 5.12 5.24 5.40
N LYS A 55 5.50 4.43 4.40
CA LYS A 55 4.56 3.71 3.51
C LYS A 55 3.47 2.94 4.27
N THR A 56 3.84 2.19 5.31
CA THR A 56 2.90 1.36 6.10
C THR A 56 1.88 2.20 6.87
N HIS A 57 2.27 3.39 7.34
CA HIS A 57 1.35 4.33 7.98
C HIS A 57 0.34 4.90 6.97
N LEU A 58 0.81 5.29 5.79
CA LEU A 58 -0.08 5.75 4.72
C LEU A 58 -1.04 4.64 4.30
N LEU A 59 -0.53 3.41 4.13
CA LEU A 59 -1.33 2.22 3.86
C LEU A 59 -2.46 2.05 4.89
N ALA A 60 -2.13 2.05 6.18
CA ALA A 60 -3.11 1.88 7.25
C ALA A 60 -4.17 3.00 7.25
N ALA A 61 -3.77 4.24 7.00
CA ALA A 61 -4.70 5.37 6.89
C ALA A 61 -5.67 5.23 5.70
N ILE A 62 -5.16 4.82 4.53
CA ILE A 62 -6.00 4.56 3.34
C ILE A 62 -7.00 3.44 3.63
N VAL A 63 -6.55 2.34 4.24
CA VAL A 63 -7.44 1.21 4.58
C VAL A 63 -8.51 1.65 5.57
N ARG A 64 -8.15 2.42 6.59
CA ARG A 64 -9.10 2.96 7.57
C ARG A 64 -10.18 3.82 6.90
N GLU A 65 -9.78 4.74 6.02
CA GLU A 65 -10.73 5.60 5.30
C GLU A 65 -11.61 4.79 4.34
N PHE A 66 -11.05 3.78 3.66
CA PHE A 66 -11.81 2.88 2.81
C PHE A 66 -12.90 2.11 3.58
N LEU A 67 -12.62 1.69 4.82
CA LEU A 67 -13.58 1.00 5.68
C LEU A 67 -14.72 1.88 6.19
N CYS A 68 -14.54 3.21 6.25
CA CYS A 68 -15.61 4.13 6.64
C CYS A 68 -16.83 4.07 5.68
N GLY A 69 -16.64 3.54 4.47
CA GLY A 69 -17.64 3.46 3.39
C GLY A 69 -18.69 2.35 3.47
N SER A 70 -18.93 1.71 4.63
CA SER A 70 -19.77 0.51 4.86
C SER A 70 -19.09 -0.82 4.53
N GLY A 71 -19.35 -1.85 5.37
CA GLY A 71 -19.23 -3.32 5.14
C GLY A 71 -17.99 -3.91 4.44
N SER A 72 -17.01 -3.08 4.10
CA SER A 72 -15.99 -3.37 3.12
C SER A 72 -14.97 -4.35 3.68
N ARG A 73 -14.48 -5.23 2.81
CA ARG A 73 -13.45 -6.21 3.16
C ARG A 73 -12.14 -5.85 2.48
N VAL A 74 -11.10 -5.69 3.28
CA VAL A 74 -9.77 -5.34 2.82
C VAL A 74 -8.82 -6.49 3.08
N TRP A 75 -8.11 -6.92 2.04
CA TRP A 75 -7.00 -7.86 2.19
C TRP A 75 -5.69 -7.12 1.99
N ILE A 76 -4.82 -7.19 2.99
CA ILE A 76 -3.46 -6.67 2.90
C ILE A 76 -2.52 -7.86 2.73
N VAL A 77 -1.76 -7.86 1.65
CA VAL A 77 -0.93 -8.98 1.23
C VAL A 77 0.53 -8.55 1.17
N ALA A 78 1.40 -9.30 1.84
CA ALA A 78 2.83 -9.07 1.81
C ALA A 78 3.59 -10.32 1.35
N HIS A 79 4.84 -10.16 0.91
CA HIS A 79 5.65 -11.30 0.45
C HIS A 79 6.37 -12.04 1.58
N ARG A 80 6.59 -11.38 2.73
CA ARG A 80 7.33 -11.90 3.88
C ARG A 80 6.48 -11.95 5.14
N ARG A 81 6.70 -12.94 6.00
CA ARG A 81 5.93 -13.11 7.25
C ARG A 81 6.20 -11.99 8.24
N GLU A 82 7.44 -11.51 8.30
CA GLU A 82 7.82 -10.40 9.18
C GLU A 82 7.08 -9.11 8.79
N LEU A 83 6.87 -8.88 7.49
CA LEU A 83 6.08 -7.74 7.00
C LEU A 83 4.60 -7.87 7.35
N VAL A 84 4.05 -9.10 7.31
CA VAL A 84 2.66 -9.35 7.76
C VAL A 84 2.50 -8.93 9.21
N GLU A 85 3.39 -9.38 10.10
CA GLU A 85 3.35 -9.05 11.53
C GLU A 85 3.45 -7.53 11.77
N GLN A 86 4.34 -6.84 11.08
CA GLN A 86 4.49 -5.37 11.16
C GLN A 86 3.26 -4.61 10.67
N ILE A 87 2.63 -5.08 9.58
CA ILE A 87 1.41 -4.50 9.05
C ILE A 87 0.26 -4.72 10.04
N GLU A 88 0.12 -5.91 10.62
CA GLU A 88 -0.91 -6.21 11.62
C GLU A 88 -0.79 -5.29 12.84
N GLU A 89 0.42 -5.08 13.34
CA GLU A 89 0.67 -4.14 14.43
C GLU A 89 0.25 -2.72 14.04
N THR A 90 0.65 -2.28 12.84
CA THR A 90 0.32 -0.92 12.35
C THR A 90 -1.19 -0.75 12.19
N VAL A 91 -1.87 -1.71 11.56
CA VAL A 91 -3.32 -1.69 11.34
C VAL A 91 -4.07 -1.68 12.68
N SER A 92 -3.60 -2.46 13.67
CA SER A 92 -4.14 -2.45 15.04
C SER A 92 -4.00 -1.08 15.72
N ARG A 93 -2.87 -0.38 15.55
CA ARG A 93 -2.68 1.00 16.08
C ARG A 93 -3.67 2.01 15.47
N TYR A 94 -4.18 1.76 14.27
CA TYR A 94 -5.22 2.57 13.63
C TYR A 94 -6.65 2.14 14.04
N GLY A 95 -6.79 1.23 15.00
CA GLY A 95 -8.07 0.75 15.51
C GLY A 95 -8.74 -0.29 14.61
N MET A 96 -8.03 -0.83 13.61
CA MET A 96 -8.53 -1.87 12.72
C MET A 96 -8.10 -3.22 13.32
N GLY A 97 -9.04 -3.92 13.95
CA GLY A 97 -8.80 -5.19 14.62
C GLY A 97 -9.23 -6.40 13.77
N ARG A 98 -8.78 -7.60 14.17
CA ARG A 98 -9.20 -8.87 13.55
C ARG A 98 -10.67 -9.25 13.86
N GLU A 99 -11.30 -8.59 14.82
CA GLU A 99 -12.52 -9.08 15.48
C GLU A 99 -13.77 -9.08 14.58
N ASP A 100 -13.86 -8.15 13.62
CA ASP A 100 -14.99 -8.11 12.66
C ASP A 100 -14.68 -8.80 11.32
N GLY A 101 -13.42 -9.21 11.10
CA GLY A 101 -12.94 -9.83 9.88
C GLY A 101 -12.93 -8.92 8.64
N SER A 102 -13.12 -7.60 8.81
CA SER A 102 -13.11 -6.59 7.75
C SER A 102 -11.72 -6.43 7.13
N VAL A 103 -10.66 -6.51 7.94
CA VAL A 103 -9.27 -6.47 7.49
C VAL A 103 -8.60 -7.82 7.71
N ARG A 104 -7.99 -8.36 6.66
CA ARG A 104 -7.16 -9.57 6.75
C ARG A 104 -5.77 -9.27 6.23
N VAL A 105 -4.75 -9.47 7.07
CA VAL A 105 -3.35 -9.39 6.66
C VAL A 105 -2.83 -10.80 6.46
N MET A 106 -2.18 -11.05 5.32
CA MET A 106 -1.71 -12.40 4.98
C MET A 106 -0.49 -12.37 4.05
N SER A 107 0.26 -13.47 4.03
CA SER A 107 1.32 -13.61 3.03
C SER A 107 0.76 -14.13 1.70
N ILE A 108 1.34 -13.69 0.58
CA ILE A 108 0.94 -14.18 -0.75
C ILE A 108 1.13 -15.70 -0.87
N GLN A 109 2.16 -16.25 -0.23
CA GLN A 109 2.45 -17.69 -0.24
C GLN A 109 1.34 -18.48 0.46
N TRP A 110 0.85 -18.00 1.60
CA TRP A 110 -0.23 -18.63 2.33
C TRP A 110 -1.55 -18.51 1.55
N LEU A 111 -1.87 -17.31 1.06
CA LEU A 111 -3.07 -17.06 0.27
C LEU A 111 -3.14 -17.96 -0.97
N SER A 112 -2.03 -18.08 -1.70
CA SER A 112 -1.96 -18.92 -2.90
C SER A 112 -2.24 -20.40 -2.63
N ARG A 113 -1.84 -20.92 -1.45
CA ARG A 113 -2.06 -22.32 -1.06
C ARG A 113 -3.45 -22.56 -0.49
N ASN A 114 -4.06 -21.52 0.06
CA ASN A 114 -5.28 -21.62 0.86
C ASN A 114 -6.50 -20.99 0.17
N ARG A 115 -6.42 -20.64 -1.12
CA ARG A 115 -7.50 -19.96 -1.87
C ARG A 115 -8.89 -20.61 -1.71
N LYS A 116 -8.95 -21.95 -1.63
CA LYS A 116 -10.21 -22.71 -1.51
C LYS A 116 -10.92 -22.54 -0.15
N ILE A 117 -10.18 -22.16 0.88
CA ILE A 117 -10.72 -22.01 2.25
C ILE A 117 -10.81 -20.54 2.67
N VAL A 118 -10.19 -19.63 1.91
CA VAL A 118 -10.36 -18.20 2.13
C VAL A 118 -11.75 -17.80 1.62
N ASN A 119 -12.72 -17.79 2.54
CA ASN A 119 -14.09 -17.36 2.24
C ASN A 119 -14.20 -15.83 2.21
N GLY A 120 -14.99 -15.32 1.27
CA GLY A 120 -15.31 -13.90 1.09
C GLY A 120 -14.64 -13.28 -0.15
N GLN A 121 -15.18 -12.14 -0.58
CA GLN A 121 -14.60 -11.33 -1.67
C GLN A 121 -14.11 -10.00 -1.08
N PRO A 122 -12.82 -9.66 -1.24
CA PRO A 122 -12.33 -8.34 -0.85
C PRO A 122 -12.84 -7.28 -1.81
N ASP A 123 -13.18 -6.11 -1.27
CA ASP A 123 -13.47 -4.90 -2.02
C ASP A 123 -12.18 -4.13 -2.33
N LEU A 124 -11.13 -4.33 -1.51
CA LEU A 124 -9.79 -3.77 -1.71
C LEU A 124 -8.72 -4.84 -1.42
N ILE A 125 -7.77 -4.95 -2.34
CA ILE A 125 -6.52 -5.71 -2.16
C ILE A 125 -5.37 -4.72 -2.12
N VAL A 126 -4.62 -4.73 -1.04
CA VAL A 126 -3.42 -3.91 -0.85
C VAL A 126 -2.19 -4.81 -0.87
N ILE A 127 -1.19 -4.47 -1.68
CA ILE A 127 0.07 -5.19 -1.77
C ILE A 127 1.19 -4.30 -1.23
N ASP A 128 1.90 -4.76 -0.21
CA ASP A 128 3.17 -4.16 0.21
C ASP A 128 4.33 -4.78 -0.56
N GLU A 129 5.35 -3.97 -0.85
CA GLU A 129 6.44 -4.31 -1.77
C GLU A 129 5.95 -4.83 -3.13
N ALA A 130 5.03 -4.08 -3.73
CA ALA A 130 4.38 -4.42 -5.00
C ALA A 130 5.34 -4.60 -6.19
N HIS A 131 6.62 -4.23 -6.04
CA HIS A 131 7.65 -4.57 -7.02
C HIS A 131 7.90 -6.08 -7.14
N HIS A 132 7.50 -6.87 -6.14
CA HIS A 132 7.47 -8.34 -6.20
C HIS A 132 6.22 -8.90 -6.91
N ALA A 133 5.26 -8.08 -7.30
CA ALA A 133 3.99 -8.51 -7.92
C ALA A 133 4.15 -9.21 -9.29
N LEU A 134 5.38 -9.42 -9.76
CA LEU A 134 5.71 -10.15 -10.99
C LEU A 134 5.49 -11.66 -10.89
N ALA A 135 5.41 -12.21 -9.67
CA ALA A 135 5.18 -13.63 -9.47
C ALA A 135 3.79 -14.03 -9.98
N GLU A 136 3.69 -15.22 -10.59
CA GLU A 136 2.43 -15.76 -11.12
C GLU A 136 1.30 -15.75 -10.08
N THR A 137 1.66 -15.91 -8.80
CA THR A 137 0.74 -15.86 -7.67
C THR A 137 -0.07 -14.56 -7.57
N TYR A 138 0.53 -13.42 -7.91
CA TYR A 138 -0.15 -12.12 -7.93
C TYR A 138 -1.03 -11.96 -9.19
N ARG A 139 -0.58 -12.44 -10.35
CA ARG A 139 -1.43 -12.47 -11.56
C ARG A 139 -2.70 -13.29 -11.34
N GLU A 140 -2.56 -14.45 -10.73
CA GLU A 140 -3.68 -15.28 -10.31
C GLU A 140 -4.59 -14.57 -9.29
N LEU A 141 -4.01 -13.81 -8.35
CA LEU A 141 -4.79 -13.02 -7.40
C LEU A 141 -5.64 -11.96 -8.11
N TRP A 142 -5.07 -11.23 -9.07
CA TRP A 142 -5.82 -10.26 -9.89
C TRP A 142 -6.95 -10.93 -10.67
N LYS A 143 -6.68 -12.06 -11.32
CA LYS A 143 -7.67 -12.83 -12.07
C LYS A 143 -8.79 -13.38 -11.17
N SER A 144 -8.47 -13.75 -9.93
CA SER A 144 -9.45 -14.31 -8.97
C SER A 144 -10.40 -13.24 -8.44
N TYR A 145 -9.95 -11.98 -8.36
CA TYR A 145 -10.72 -10.86 -7.79
C TYR A 145 -10.70 -9.65 -8.73
N PRO A 146 -11.28 -9.76 -9.94
CA PRO A 146 -11.31 -8.67 -10.90
C PRO A 146 -12.08 -7.45 -10.35
N GLU A 147 -13.07 -7.70 -9.49
CA GLU A 147 -13.92 -6.66 -8.91
C GLU A 147 -13.33 -5.93 -7.68
N ALA A 148 -12.24 -6.41 -7.09
CA ALA A 148 -11.61 -5.65 -6.02
C ALA A 148 -10.91 -4.40 -6.59
N ARG A 149 -10.85 -3.29 -5.86
CA ARG A 149 -9.83 -2.27 -6.08
C ARG A 149 -8.46 -2.81 -5.69
N LYS A 150 -7.39 -2.31 -6.31
CA LYS A 150 -6.01 -2.70 -5.99
C LYS A 150 -5.15 -1.49 -5.69
N LEU A 151 -4.37 -1.61 -4.62
CA LEU A 151 -3.32 -0.69 -4.23
C LEU A 151 -2.00 -1.44 -4.16
N GLY A 152 -1.00 -0.99 -4.90
CA GLY A 152 0.37 -1.49 -4.76
C GLY A 152 1.25 -0.43 -4.13
N MET A 153 1.84 -0.70 -2.97
CA MET A 153 2.82 0.19 -2.33
C MET A 153 4.23 -0.34 -2.61
N THR A 154 5.16 0.52 -3.04
CA THR A 154 6.57 0.11 -3.26
C THR A 154 7.56 1.25 -3.09
N ALA A 155 8.81 0.93 -2.71
CA ALA A 155 9.93 1.87 -2.83
C ALA A 155 10.40 2.06 -4.27
N THR A 156 10.35 0.98 -5.04
CA THR A 156 10.99 0.83 -6.34
C THR A 156 9.95 0.34 -7.35
N PRO A 157 9.46 1.19 -8.26
CA PRO A 157 8.47 0.77 -9.26
C PRO A 157 9.15 0.04 -10.44
N CYS A 158 10.48 -0.02 -10.44
CA CYS A 158 11.31 -0.57 -11.50
C CYS A 158 11.37 -2.10 -11.41
N ARG A 159 11.07 -2.80 -12.51
CA ARG A 159 11.41 -4.22 -12.63
C ARG A 159 12.90 -4.40 -12.86
N LEU A 160 13.49 -5.43 -12.24
CA LEU A 160 14.82 -5.94 -12.58
C LEU A 160 14.93 -6.32 -14.07
N ASN A 161 13.81 -6.68 -14.71
CA ASN A 161 13.72 -7.07 -16.11
C ASN A 161 13.29 -5.93 -17.06
N ARG A 162 13.34 -4.65 -16.65
CA ARG A 162 12.98 -3.45 -17.43
C ARG A 162 11.55 -3.36 -18.02
N LYS A 163 10.66 -4.33 -17.79
CA LYS A 163 9.23 -4.20 -18.13
C LYS A 163 8.54 -3.26 -17.11
N GLY A 164 7.47 -2.55 -17.48
CA GLY A 164 6.71 -1.66 -16.57
C GLY A 164 5.61 -2.40 -15.80
N PHE A 165 5.09 -1.87 -14.69
CA PHE A 165 4.02 -2.44 -13.83
C PHE A 165 2.61 -2.52 -14.47
N THR A 166 2.49 -2.13 -15.74
CA THR A 166 1.23 -1.92 -16.47
C THR A 166 0.44 -3.20 -16.76
N ASP A 167 0.98 -4.37 -16.43
CA ASP A 167 0.24 -5.65 -16.54
C ASP A 167 -0.70 -5.90 -15.35
N LEU A 168 -0.53 -5.19 -14.24
CA LEU A 168 -1.34 -5.32 -13.03
C LEU A 168 -1.91 -3.98 -12.53
N PHE A 169 -1.22 -2.88 -12.81
CA PHE A 169 -1.61 -1.55 -12.33
C PHE A 169 -1.81 -0.61 -13.52
N ASP A 170 -2.90 0.15 -13.48
CA ASP A 170 -3.32 1.05 -14.55
C ASP A 170 -2.50 2.34 -14.55
N THR A 171 -2.06 2.78 -13.36
CA THR A 171 -1.39 4.07 -13.14
C THR A 171 -0.38 3.98 -11.99
N LEU A 172 0.56 4.93 -11.96
CA LEU A 172 1.58 5.08 -10.91
C LEU A 172 1.60 6.50 -10.36
N ILE A 173 1.42 6.60 -9.05
CA ILE A 173 1.59 7.83 -8.29
C ILE A 173 2.96 7.81 -7.63
N THR A 174 3.80 8.80 -7.90
CA THR A 174 5.10 8.95 -7.26
C THR A 174 5.09 10.07 -6.23
N SER A 175 5.70 9.83 -5.08
CA SER A 175 6.02 10.89 -4.12
C SER A 175 7.22 11.73 -4.58
N TRP A 176 7.70 12.62 -3.72
CA TRP A 176 8.97 13.31 -3.90
C TRP A 176 10.15 12.34 -4.09
N SER A 177 11.19 12.86 -4.73
CA SER A 177 12.46 12.15 -4.88
C SER A 177 13.17 11.97 -3.54
N ILE A 178 14.10 11.00 -3.44
CA ILE A 178 14.94 10.82 -2.25
C ILE A 178 15.70 12.12 -1.92
N ALA A 179 16.25 12.80 -2.93
CA ALA A 179 16.98 14.05 -2.76
C ALA A 179 16.10 15.15 -2.16
N GLU A 180 14.84 15.24 -2.59
CA GLU A 180 13.89 16.21 -2.05
C GLU A 180 13.48 15.87 -0.61
N PHE A 181 13.25 14.60 -0.29
CA PHE A 181 12.98 14.19 1.09
C PHE A 181 14.16 14.48 2.04
N ILE A 182 15.40 14.32 1.57
CA ILE A 182 16.61 14.72 2.32
C ILE A 182 16.65 16.24 2.48
N GLY A 183 16.45 17.00 1.40
CA GLY A 183 16.46 18.46 1.43
C GLY A 183 15.39 19.07 2.34
N ARG A 184 14.27 18.35 2.55
CA ARG A 184 13.19 18.73 3.46
C ARG A 184 13.33 18.17 4.88
N GLY A 185 14.41 17.44 5.19
CA GLY A 185 14.68 16.90 6.53
C GLY A 185 13.83 15.69 6.93
N TRP A 186 13.15 15.04 5.99
CA TRP A 186 12.33 13.85 6.26
C TRP A 186 13.11 12.54 6.17
N LEU A 187 14.21 12.53 5.41
CA LEU A 187 15.17 11.43 5.31
C LEU A 187 16.57 11.91 5.67
N SER A 188 17.36 11.03 6.27
CA SER A 188 18.77 11.31 6.56
C SER A 188 19.60 11.32 5.26
N SER A 189 20.62 12.17 5.22
CA SER A 189 21.68 12.05 4.22
C SER A 189 22.42 10.72 4.37
N PHE A 190 22.95 10.19 3.28
CA PHE A 190 23.73 8.96 3.27
C PHE A 190 24.91 9.07 2.33
N ASP A 191 26.00 8.39 2.67
CA ASP A 191 27.12 8.17 1.77
C ASP A 191 27.00 6.78 1.16
N TYR A 192 27.07 6.70 -0.17
CA TYR A 192 27.08 5.42 -0.87
C TYR A 192 28.51 5.00 -1.17
N VAL A 193 28.95 3.90 -0.56
CA VAL A 193 30.27 3.31 -0.80
C VAL A 193 30.07 1.92 -1.40
N SER A 194 30.58 1.70 -2.60
CA SER A 194 30.61 0.37 -3.23
C SER A 194 31.96 -0.29 -2.99
N ILE A 195 31.97 -1.42 -2.27
CA ILE A 195 33.18 -2.23 -2.11
C ILE A 195 33.32 -3.14 -3.34
N ARG A 196 34.48 -3.11 -4.00
CA ARG A 196 34.76 -4.02 -5.12
C ARG A 196 34.76 -5.47 -4.64
N ALA A 197 34.20 -6.38 -5.44
CA ALA A 197 34.10 -7.80 -5.11
C ALA A 197 35.45 -8.48 -4.71
N ASN A 198 36.57 -7.95 -5.20
CA ASN A 198 37.92 -8.46 -4.89
C ASN A 198 38.66 -7.63 -3.82
N SER A 199 37.97 -6.73 -3.11
CA SER A 199 38.58 -5.91 -2.05
C SER A 199 39.04 -6.77 -0.89
N ARG A 200 40.15 -6.37 -0.25
CA ARG A 200 40.57 -6.96 1.04
C ARG A 200 39.52 -6.76 2.14
N GLU A 201 38.64 -5.76 2.01
CA GLU A 201 37.57 -5.45 2.95
C GLU A 201 36.40 -6.46 2.91
N GLN A 202 36.33 -7.33 1.88
CA GLN A 202 35.31 -8.40 1.78
C GLN A 202 35.82 -9.77 2.27
N ARG A 203 37.11 -9.89 2.65
CA ARG A 203 37.74 -11.14 3.10
C ARG A 203 37.71 -11.30 4.60
#